data_AF-A0A3P7Q891-F1
#
_entry.id   AF-A0A3P7Q891-F1
#
_cell.length_a   1.000
_cell.length_b   1.000
_cell.length_c   1.000
_cell.angle_alpha   90.00
_cell.angle_beta   90.00
_cell.angle_gamma   90.00
#
_symmetry.space_group_name_H-M   'P 1'
#
loop_
_entity.id
_entity.type
_entity.pdbx_description
1 polymer ?
#
loop_
_entity_poly.entity_id
_entity_poly.type
_entity_poly.pdbx_seq_one_letter_code
_entity_poly.pdbx_strand_id
1 'polypeptide(L)'
;MQAVQNFYKALLPVIKPLLRKNGGPVLMLQIENEFGFYPHCDRIYTNWLRDYVRGYLGNDTVIFTTDGGAETYLKCGAVPGTYPTVDFGPTSEENIKAAFEAQRKYMPNGSIQNLGKSCSIW
;
A
#
# COMPACT_ATOMS: atom_id res chain seq x y z
N MET A 1 14.94 -10.24 -6.56
CA MET A 1 13.73 -10.67 -5.81
C MET A 1 13.92 -11.92 -4.93
N GLN A 2 14.92 -12.79 -5.15
CA GLN A 2 15.09 -14.04 -4.36
C GLN A 2 15.21 -13.84 -2.84
N ALA A 3 15.94 -12.83 -2.38
CA ALA A 3 16.08 -12.55 -0.96
C ALA A 3 14.72 -12.20 -0.31
N VAL A 4 13.94 -11.32 -0.96
CA VAL A 4 12.58 -10.95 -0.53
C VAL A 4 11.67 -12.17 -0.52
N GLN A 5 11.75 -13.03 -1.54
CA GLN A 5 11.01 -14.29 -1.58
C GLN A 5 11.28 -15.19 -0.38
N ASN A 6 12.55 -15.36 -0.02
CA ASN A 6 12.96 -16.20 1.11
C ASN A 6 12.45 -15.60 2.44
N PHE A 7 12.52 -14.29 2.58
CA PHE A 7 11.97 -13.60 3.75
C PHE A 7 10.44 -13.76 3.85
N TYR A 8 9.71 -13.53 2.75
CA TYR A 8 8.25 -13.65 2.71
C TYR A 8 7.77 -15.10 2.90
N LYS A 9 8.55 -16.10 2.44
CA LYS A 9 8.30 -17.52 2.73
C LYS A 9 8.25 -17.81 4.22
N ALA A 10 9.05 -17.12 5.02
CA ALA A 10 9.03 -17.25 6.47
C ALA A 10 7.95 -16.37 7.13
N LEU A 11 7.79 -15.13 6.66
CA LEU A 11 6.91 -14.14 7.29
C LEU A 11 5.41 -14.37 7.03
N LEU A 12 5.02 -14.57 5.77
CA LEU A 12 3.60 -14.60 5.39
C LEU A 12 2.80 -15.74 6.03
N PRO A 13 3.36 -16.96 6.24
CA PRO A 13 2.68 -18.00 7.00
C PRO A 13 2.38 -17.61 8.46
N VAL A 14 3.23 -16.79 9.08
CA VAL A 14 3.02 -16.26 10.45
C VAL A 14 1.91 -15.22 10.46
N ILE A 15 1.84 -14.36 9.43
CA ILE A 15 0.79 -13.34 9.32
C ILE A 15 -0.57 -13.97 9.01
N LYS A 16 -0.62 -15.04 8.20
CA LYS A 16 -1.87 -15.64 7.75
C LYS A 16 -2.90 -15.90 8.87
N PRO A 17 -2.59 -16.60 9.97
CA PRO A 17 -3.56 -16.79 11.06
C PRO A 17 -3.94 -15.48 11.78
N LEU A 18 -3.13 -14.43 11.69
CA LEU A 18 -3.39 -13.13 12.31
C LEU A 18 -4.35 -12.25 11.50
N LEU A 19 -4.70 -12.61 10.28
CA LEU A 19 -5.68 -11.87 9.47
C LEU A 19 -7.06 -11.88 10.16
N ARG A 20 -7.80 -10.76 10.11
CA ARG A 20 -9.16 -10.65 10.69
C ARG A 20 -10.09 -11.76 10.20
N LYS A 21 -10.02 -12.10 8.91
CA LYS A 21 -10.82 -13.18 8.31
C LYS A 21 -10.54 -14.56 8.91
N ASN A 22 -9.36 -14.74 9.51
CA ASN A 22 -8.93 -15.95 10.20
C ASN A 22 -9.04 -15.81 11.73
N GLY A 23 -9.74 -14.78 12.23
CA GLY A 23 -9.97 -14.52 13.65
C GLY A 23 -8.89 -13.70 14.36
N GLY A 24 -7.80 -13.31 13.67
CA GLY A 24 -6.73 -12.50 14.25
C GLY A 24 -7.02 -10.99 14.24
N PRO A 25 -6.05 -10.11 14.55
CA PRO A 25 -6.23 -8.65 14.60
C PRO A 25 -5.92 -7.87 13.30
N VAL A 26 -5.27 -8.47 12.30
CA VAL A 26 -4.75 -7.77 11.12
C VAL A 26 -5.84 -7.53 10.07
N LEU A 27 -6.19 -6.26 9.83
CA LEU A 27 -7.23 -5.85 8.87
C LEU A 27 -6.72 -5.75 7.42
N MET A 28 -5.56 -5.14 7.24
CA MET A 28 -4.98 -4.82 5.93
C MET A 28 -3.46 -4.96 6.00
N LEU A 29 -2.81 -5.12 4.84
CA LEU A 29 -1.34 -5.13 4.72
C LEU A 29 -0.86 -4.08 3.73
N GLN A 30 0.17 -3.32 4.11
CA GLN A 30 0.90 -2.47 3.18
C GLN A 30 1.90 -3.34 2.39
N ILE A 31 2.04 -3.09 1.09
CA ILE A 31 3.18 -3.56 0.30
C ILE A 31 4.02 -2.37 -0.14
N GLU A 32 5.34 -2.51 -0.06
CA GLU A 32 6.29 -1.40 -0.21
C GLU A 32 6.00 -0.23 0.74
N ASN A 33 6.85 0.80 0.70
CA ASN A 33 6.61 2.04 1.42
C ASN A 33 7.06 3.23 0.57
N GLU A 34 6.13 4.11 0.21
CA GLU A 34 6.43 5.36 -0.52
C GLU A 34 7.27 5.11 -1.79
N PHE A 35 6.97 4.03 -2.51
CA PHE A 35 7.76 3.61 -3.68
C PHE A 35 7.77 4.67 -4.80
N GLY A 36 6.78 5.56 -4.82
CA GLY A 36 6.73 6.73 -5.69
C GLY A 36 7.88 7.73 -5.49
N PHE A 37 8.53 7.71 -4.33
CA PHE A 37 9.76 8.49 -4.08
C PHE A 37 11.02 7.82 -4.64
N TYR A 38 10.94 6.54 -5.00
CA TYR A 38 12.07 5.80 -5.55
C TYR A 38 12.13 5.96 -7.09
N PRO A 39 13.27 6.40 -7.67
CA PRO A 39 13.34 6.85 -9.05
C PRO A 39 13.13 5.76 -10.11
N HIS A 40 13.23 4.47 -9.74
CA HIS A 40 13.22 3.37 -10.71
C HIS A 40 11.83 3.03 -11.25
N CYS A 41 10.76 3.34 -10.52
CA CYS A 41 9.38 3.08 -10.96
C CYS A 41 9.15 1.63 -11.47
N ASP A 42 9.78 0.63 -10.83
CA ASP A 42 9.73 -0.78 -11.27
C ASP A 42 8.36 -1.41 -10.98
N ARG A 43 7.49 -1.41 -12.00
CA ARG A 43 6.16 -2.01 -11.94
C ARG A 43 6.18 -3.54 -11.95
N ILE A 44 7.24 -4.17 -12.45
CA ILE A 44 7.35 -5.64 -12.43
C ILE A 44 7.52 -6.06 -10.97
N TYR A 45 8.38 -5.38 -10.24
CA TYR A 45 8.62 -5.60 -8.82
C TYR A 45 7.36 -5.39 -7.97
N THR A 46 6.66 -4.26 -8.11
CA THR A 46 5.51 -3.96 -7.24
C THR A 46 4.29 -4.83 -7.55
N ASN A 47 4.05 -5.17 -8.83
CA ASN A 47 3.05 -6.19 -9.19
C ASN A 47 3.43 -7.56 -8.63
N TRP A 48 4.70 -7.94 -8.71
CA TRP A 48 5.19 -9.19 -8.15
C TRP A 48 4.96 -9.26 -6.63
N LEU A 49 5.22 -8.19 -5.88
CA LEU A 49 4.92 -8.15 -4.44
C LEU A 49 3.44 -8.38 -4.15
N ARG A 50 2.55 -7.66 -4.83
CA ARG A 50 1.09 -7.82 -4.70
C ARG A 50 0.68 -9.28 -4.93
N ASP A 51 1.12 -9.86 -6.03
CA ASP A 51 0.71 -11.20 -6.43
C ASP A 51 1.31 -12.26 -5.51
N TYR A 52 2.55 -12.08 -5.06
CA TYR A 52 3.19 -12.98 -4.11
C TYR A 52 2.49 -12.95 -2.75
N VAL A 53 2.18 -11.77 -2.20
CA VAL A 53 1.43 -11.64 -0.95
C VAL A 53 0.04 -12.25 -1.07
N ARG A 54 -0.67 -12.02 -2.18
CA ARG A 54 -1.97 -12.65 -2.46
C ARG A 54 -1.89 -14.17 -2.56
N GLY A 55 -0.86 -14.71 -3.19
CA GLY A 55 -0.66 -16.16 -3.30
C GLY A 55 -0.60 -16.86 -1.94
N TYR A 56 -0.04 -16.20 -0.92
CA TYR A 56 0.02 -16.74 0.44
C TYR A 56 -1.23 -16.46 1.27
N LEU A 57 -1.68 -15.20 1.24
CA LEU A 57 -2.70 -14.68 2.16
C LEU A 57 -4.12 -14.80 1.62
N GLY A 58 -4.31 -14.97 0.31
CA GLY A 58 -5.59 -15.01 -0.39
C GLY A 58 -5.99 -13.66 -0.99
N ASN A 59 -6.73 -13.71 -2.10
CA ASN A 59 -7.13 -12.55 -2.92
C ASN A 59 -8.07 -11.57 -2.21
N ASP A 60 -8.79 -12.06 -1.20
CA ASP A 60 -9.71 -11.33 -0.32
C ASP A 60 -8.98 -10.51 0.77
N THR A 61 -7.65 -10.65 0.89
CA THR A 61 -6.84 -9.80 1.78
C THR A 61 -6.76 -8.39 1.21
N VAL A 62 -7.10 -7.39 2.03
CA VAL A 62 -6.96 -5.99 1.63
C VAL A 62 -5.49 -5.61 1.67
N ILE A 63 -4.93 -5.37 0.49
CA ILE A 63 -3.56 -4.88 0.31
C ILE A 63 -3.63 -3.43 -0.09
N PHE A 64 -2.80 -2.59 0.52
CA PHE A 64 -2.72 -1.16 0.23
C PHE A 64 -1.27 -0.72 -0.03
N THR A 65 -1.13 0.47 -0.61
CA THR A 65 0.14 1.20 -0.78
C THR A 65 -0.01 2.59 -0.18
N THR A 66 1.10 3.21 0.22
CA THR A 66 1.11 4.57 0.78
C THR A 66 2.20 5.37 0.08
N ASP A 67 1.87 6.57 -0.40
CA ASP A 67 2.77 7.50 -1.07
C ASP A 67 2.36 8.94 -0.77
N GLY A 68 3.21 9.91 -1.11
CA GLY A 68 2.86 11.32 -0.93
C GLY A 68 1.61 11.73 -1.74
N GLY A 69 0.85 12.68 -1.19
CA GLY A 69 -0.38 13.24 -1.77
C GLY A 69 -0.25 14.02 -3.09
N ALA A 70 0.63 13.62 -4.01
CA ALA A 70 0.79 14.23 -5.32
C ALA A 70 0.87 13.17 -6.41
N GLU A 71 0.40 13.51 -7.62
CA GLU A 71 0.41 12.60 -8.77
C GLU A 71 1.82 12.12 -9.13
N THR A 72 2.85 12.93 -8.88
CA THR A 72 4.24 12.58 -9.13
C THR A 72 4.68 11.34 -8.35
N TYR A 73 4.19 11.17 -7.12
CA TYR A 73 4.46 9.99 -6.29
C TYR A 73 3.54 8.83 -6.67
N LEU A 74 2.23 9.09 -6.73
CA LEU A 74 1.21 8.07 -7.03
C LEU A 74 1.42 7.40 -8.39
N LYS A 75 1.98 8.10 -9.38
CA LYS A 75 2.27 7.54 -10.71
C LYS A 75 3.14 6.29 -10.63
N CYS A 76 4.07 6.20 -9.68
CA CYS A 76 4.96 5.05 -9.53
C CYS A 76 4.66 4.20 -8.30
N GLY A 77 4.08 4.80 -7.25
CA GLY A 77 3.75 4.10 -6.01
C GLY A 77 2.41 3.36 -6.03
N ALA A 78 1.41 3.84 -6.77
CA ALA A 78 0.13 3.15 -6.88
C ALA A 78 0.25 1.85 -7.69
N VAL A 79 -0.16 0.74 -7.07
CA VAL A 79 -0.14 -0.60 -7.67
C VAL A 79 -1.55 -1.00 -8.09
N PRO A 80 -1.77 -1.41 -9.36
CA PRO A 80 -3.08 -1.86 -9.81
C PRO A 80 -3.63 -3.00 -8.94
N GLY A 81 -4.92 -2.93 -8.60
CA GLY A 81 -5.58 -3.95 -7.79
C GLY A 81 -5.19 -3.93 -6.31
N THR A 82 -4.46 -2.94 -5.80
CA THR A 82 -4.37 -2.62 -4.36
C THR A 82 -5.20 -1.38 -4.04
N TYR A 83 -5.30 -1.04 -2.77
CA TYR A 83 -5.89 0.20 -2.29
C TYR A 83 -4.81 1.28 -2.20
N PRO A 84 -4.75 2.31 -3.07
CA PRO A 84 -3.77 3.37 -2.91
C PRO A 84 -4.22 4.33 -1.80
N THR A 85 -3.31 4.63 -0.88
CA THR A 85 -3.46 5.67 0.15
C THR A 85 -2.43 6.75 -0.04
N VAL A 86 -2.71 7.92 0.53
CA VAL A 86 -1.74 9.01 0.59
C VAL A 86 -1.34 9.30 2.02
N ASP A 87 -0.12 9.80 2.20
CA ASP A 87 0.28 10.50 3.40
C ASP A 87 0.64 11.95 3.11
N PHE A 88 0.50 12.76 4.15
CA PHE A 88 0.88 14.17 4.18
C PHE A 88 0.94 14.64 5.63
N GLY A 89 1.89 15.54 5.91
CA GLY A 89 2.01 16.20 7.21
C GLY A 89 0.93 17.27 7.45
N PRO A 90 0.96 17.95 8.61
CA PRO A 90 0.11 19.12 8.86
C PRO A 90 0.31 20.16 7.76
N THR A 91 -0.78 20.57 7.11
CA THR A 91 -0.77 21.47 5.96
C THR A 91 -2.10 22.20 5.86
N SER A 92 -2.25 23.11 4.90
CA SER A 92 -3.50 23.86 4.70
C SER A 92 -4.64 22.97 4.21
N GLU A 93 -5.90 23.41 4.39
CA GLU A 93 -7.07 22.67 3.92
C GLU A 93 -7.04 22.45 2.40
N GLU A 94 -6.52 23.42 1.64
CA GLU A 94 -6.34 23.31 0.19
C GLU A 94 -5.38 22.16 -0.17
N ASN A 95 -4.27 22.03 0.56
CA ASN A 95 -3.31 20.95 0.33
C ASN A 95 -3.87 19.58 0.77
N ILE A 96 -4.68 19.53 1.82
CA ILE A 96 -5.39 18.30 2.22
C ILE A 96 -6.36 17.87 1.11
N LYS A 97 -7.14 18.81 0.55
CA LYS A 97 -8.05 18.54 -0.57
C LYS A 97 -7.27 18.07 -1.80
N ALA A 98 -6.19 18.75 -2.17
CA ALA A 98 -5.35 18.38 -3.29
C ALA A 98 -4.78 16.96 -3.16
N ALA A 99 -4.34 16.56 -1.96
CA ALA A 99 -3.84 15.21 -1.69
C ALA A 99 -4.90 14.13 -1.90
N PHE A 100 -6.11 14.36 -1.39
CA PHE A 100 -7.21 13.43 -1.55
C PHE A 100 -7.80 13.41 -2.97
N GLU A 101 -7.77 14.54 -3.69
CA GLU A 101 -8.07 14.60 -5.12
C GLU A 101 -7.06 13.79 -5.94
N ALA A 102 -5.77 13.88 -5.62
CA ALA A 102 -4.74 13.07 -6.23
C ALA A 102 -4.98 11.56 -5.98
N GLN A 103 -5.28 11.18 -4.73
CA GLN A 103 -5.66 9.79 -4.39
C GLN A 103 -6.87 9.31 -5.21
N ARG A 104 -7.91 10.14 -5.34
CA ARG A 104 -9.14 9.79 -6.06
C ARG A 104 -8.89 9.41 -7.52
N LYS A 105 -7.89 10.02 -8.18
CA LYS A 105 -7.52 9.68 -9.57
C LYS A 105 -7.05 8.23 -9.71
N TYR A 106 -6.45 7.67 -8.67
CA TYR A 106 -5.98 6.28 -8.63
C TYR A 106 -6.97 5.35 -7.91
N MET A 107 -8.00 5.91 -7.27
CA MET A 107 -9.07 5.17 -6.60
C MET A 107 -10.46 5.81 -6.83
N PRO A 108 -11.02 5.71 -8.05
CA PRO A 108 -12.24 6.44 -8.40
C PRO A 108 -13.47 6.00 -7.60
N ASN A 109 -13.58 4.71 -7.25
CA ASN A 109 -14.78 4.14 -6.60
C ASN A 109 -14.57 3.73 -5.13
N GLY A 110 -13.44 4.10 -4.53
CA GLY A 110 -13.09 3.71 -3.16
C GLY A 110 -13.32 4.78 -2.11
N SER A 111 -13.36 4.38 -0.84
CA SER A 111 -13.23 5.33 0.27
C SER A 111 -11.86 6.00 0.23
N ILE A 112 -11.72 7.19 0.82
CA ILE A 112 -10.46 7.94 0.89
C ILE A 112 -9.90 7.79 2.30
N GLN A 113 -8.59 7.54 2.41
CA GLN A 113 -7.90 7.34 3.70
C GLN A 113 -6.49 7.96 3.65
N ASN A 114 -6.13 8.72 4.70
CA ASN A 114 -4.76 9.15 5.00
C ASN A 114 -4.20 8.27 6.13
N LEU A 115 -3.03 7.66 5.93
CA LEU A 115 -2.40 6.76 6.91
C LEU A 115 -1.17 7.35 7.62
N GLY A 116 -0.79 8.59 7.29
CA GLY A 116 0.47 9.26 7.60
C GLY A 116 0.75 9.67 9.05
N LYS A 117 0.10 9.06 10.06
CA LYS A 117 0.54 9.16 11.48
C LYS A 117 0.29 7.91 12.33
N SER A 118 -0.45 6.92 11.83
CA SER A 118 -0.81 5.72 12.61
C SER A 118 -0.36 4.41 11.97
N CYS A 119 0.08 4.42 10.70
CA CYS A 119 0.52 3.21 9.99
C CYS A 119 1.97 3.29 9.50
N SER A 120 2.48 4.50 9.25
CA SER A 120 3.90 4.74 8.95
C SER A 120 4.69 4.73 10.26
N ILE A 121 5.44 3.67 10.51
CA ILE A 121 6.31 3.53 11.69
C ILE A 121 7.63 4.26 11.44
N TRP A 122 7.61 5.59 11.35
CA TRP A 122 8.79 6.46 11.48
C TRP A 122 8.39 7.77 12.17
#